data_AF-A0A6C0CPX4-F1
#
_entry.id   AF-A0A6C0CPX4-F1
#
_cell.length_a   1.000
_cell.length_b   1.000
_cell.length_c   1.000
_cell.angle_alpha   90.00
_cell.angle_beta   90.00
_cell.angle_gamma   90.00
#
_symmetry.space_group_name_H-M   'P 1'
#
loop_
_entity.id
_entity.type
_entity.pdbx_description
1 polymer ?
#
loop_
_entity_poly.entity_id
_entity_poly.type
_entity_poly.pdbx_seq_one_letter_code
_entity_poly.pdbx_strand_id
1 'polypeptide(L)' 'MNKGKIKTYGKKALTIITQNKLQYYAPLEDVEELIYPFLVEPFKTIPVKFDINYKEWSGSANGRKRYFAYNVKISDEIVI' A
#
# COMPACT_ATOMS: atom_id res chain seq x y z
N MET A 1 -6.50 -12.25 0.12
CA MET A 1 -5.46 -11.23 0.32
C MET A 1 -4.57 -11.10 -0.91
N ASN A 2 -4.55 -9.89 -1.47
CA ASN A 2 -3.69 -9.46 -2.57
C ASN A 2 -2.30 -9.12 -2.04
N LYS A 3 -1.29 -9.12 -2.93
CA LYS A 3 0.09 -8.74 -2.61
C LYS A 3 0.49 -7.47 -3.37
N GLY A 4 1.25 -6.61 -2.72
CA GLY A 4 1.78 -5.40 -3.33
C GLY A 4 2.96 -4.83 -2.56
N LYS A 5 3.38 -3.64 -2.93
CA LYS A 5 4.46 -2.90 -2.29
C LYS A 5 3.99 -1.47 -2.02
N ILE A 6 4.36 -0.91 -0.88
CA ILE A 6 4.15 0.52 -0.62
C ILE A 6 5.02 1.29 -1.61
N LYS A 7 4.38 2.04 -2.51
CA LYS A 7 5.05 2.87 -3.52
C LYS A 7 5.36 4.26 -2.98
N THR A 8 4.38 4.85 -2.31
CA THR A 8 4.46 6.18 -1.71
C THR A 8 3.58 6.21 -0.48
N TYR A 9 3.96 7.02 0.49
CA TYR A 9 3.16 7.35 1.66
C TYR A 9 3.21 8.86 1.88
N GLY A 10 2.13 9.42 2.40
CA GLY A 10 2.05 10.80 2.87
C GLY A 10 1.36 10.82 4.22
N LYS A 11 1.14 12.00 4.79
CA LYS A 11 0.64 12.17 6.18
C LYS A 11 -0.69 11.49 6.51
N LYS A 12 -1.50 11.16 5.50
CA LYS A 12 -2.86 10.61 5.70
C LYS A 12 -3.11 9.29 4.99
N ALA A 13 -2.26 8.92 4.03
CA ALA A 13 -2.52 7.79 3.18
C ALA A 13 -1.27 7.28 2.49
N LEU A 14 -1.36 6.04 2.01
CA LEU A 14 -0.36 5.40 1.18
C LEU A 14 -0.95 4.86 -0.11
N THR A 15 -0.05 4.64 -1.06
CA THR A 15 -0.34 3.98 -2.33
C THR A 15 0.37 2.64 -2.37
N ILE A 16 -0.40 1.58 -2.55
CA ILE A 16 0.12 0.23 -2.81
C ILE A 16 0.17 0.01 -4.31
N ILE A 17 1.29 -0.49 -4.83
CA ILE A 17 1.41 -0.94 -6.21
C ILE A 17 1.61 -2.45 -6.28
N THR A 18 0.90 -3.10 -7.20
CA THR A 18 1.03 -4.54 -7.47
C THR A 18 1.98 -4.80 -8.64
N GLN A 19 2.37 -6.05 -8.85
CA GLN A 19 3.18 -6.46 -10.00
C GLN A 19 2.52 -6.09 -11.34
N ASN A 20 1.19 -6.14 -11.40
CA ASN A 20 0.40 -5.77 -12.58
C ASN A 20 0.24 -4.25 -12.75
N LYS A 21 1.03 -3.44 -12.03
CA LYS A 21 1.01 -1.97 -12.03
C LYS A 21 -0.33 -1.35 -11.62
N LEU A 22 -1.22 -2.13 -11.00
CA LEU A 22 -2.44 -1.62 -10.37
C LEU A 22 -2.09 -0.90 -9.08
N GLN A 23 -2.77 0.24 -8.85
CA GLN A 23 -2.58 1.06 -7.67
C GLN A 23 -3.82 0.99 -6.78
N TYR A 24 -3.58 0.93 -5.48
CA TYR A 24 -4.60 0.90 -4.44
C TYR A 24 -4.29 1.95 -3.38
N TYR A 25 -5.34 2.45 -2.74
CA TYR A 25 -5.25 3.51 -1.73
C TYR A 25 -5.56 2.93 -0.36
N ALA A 26 -4.72 3.18 0.64
CA ALA A 26 -5.02 2.84 2.03
C ALA A 26 -4.80 4.06 2.94
N PRO A 27 -5.66 4.27 3.96
CA PRO A 27 -5.39 5.22 5.03
C PRO A 27 -4.05 4.93 5.72
N LEU A 28 -3.32 5.98 6.14
CA LEU A 28 -2.04 5.80 6.83
C LEU A 28 -2.26 5.26 8.25
N GLU A 29 -3.32 5.72 8.92
CA GLU A 29 -3.68 5.30 10.28
C GLU A 29 -3.79 3.78 10.44
N ASP A 30 -4.23 3.08 9.39
CA ASP A 30 -4.35 1.62 9.39
C ASP A 30 -3.00 0.88 9.43
N VAL A 31 -1.90 1.57 9.16
CA VAL A 31 -0.57 0.95 9.00
C VAL A 31 0.58 1.77 9.58
N GLU A 32 0.28 2.83 10.31
CA GLU A 32 1.26 3.82 10.73
C GLU A 32 2.39 3.16 11.54
N GLU A 33 2.01 2.38 12.56
CA GLU A 33 2.92 1.61 13.42
C GLU A 33 3.77 0.60 12.64
N LEU A 34 3.22 0.07 11.53
CA LEU A 34 3.91 -0.89 10.69
C LEU A 34 5.02 -0.22 9.86
N ILE A 35 4.81 1.03 9.42
CA ILE A 35 5.74 1.70 8.50
C ILE A 35 6.87 2.42 9.23
N TYR A 36 6.64 2.96 10.43
CA TYR A 36 7.63 3.76 11.18
C TYR A 36 9.04 3.14 11.23
N PRO A 37 9.23 1.84 11.53
CA PRO A 37 10.56 1.23 11.58
C PRO A 37 11.31 1.24 10.23
N PHE A 38 10.58 1.36 9.12
CA PHE A 38 11.11 1.32 7.76
C PHE A 38 11.33 2.73 7.17
N LEU A 39 11.04 3.78 7.94
CA LEU A 39 11.33 5.17 7.58
C LEU A 39 12.80 5.57 7.86
N VAL A 40 13.64 4.63 8.27
CA VAL A 40 15.08 4.84 8.46
C VAL A 40 15.79 4.73 7.11
N GLU A 41 16.57 5.74 6.75
CA GLU A 41 17.27 5.76 5.46
C GLU A 41 18.35 4.66 5.37
N PRO A 42 18.51 3.99 4.20
CA PRO A 42 17.75 4.20 2.97
C PRO A 42 16.35 3.55 3.02
N PHE A 43 15.35 4.26 2.51
CA PHE A 43 13.97 3.76 2.46
C PHE A 43 13.88 2.46 1.66
N LYS A 44 13.56 1.36 2.34
CA LYS A 44 13.34 0.06 1.69
C LYS A 44 11.93 0.00 1.14
N THR A 45 11.76 -0.75 0.06
CA THR A 45 10.40 -1.02 -0.45
C THR A 45 9.71 -2.00 0.49
N ILE A 46 8.53 -1.63 1.01
CA ILE A 46 7.81 -2.43 2.02
C ILE A 46 6.79 -3.31 1.31
N PRO A 47 6.95 -4.65 1.30
CA PRO A 47 5.97 -5.56 0.76
C PRO A 47 4.80 -5.72 1.72
N VAL A 48 3.59 -5.72 1.19
CA VAL A 48 2.35 -5.78 1.96
C VAL A 48 1.35 -6.76 1.37
N LYS A 49 0.49 -7.29 2.24
CA LYS A 49 -0.72 -8.02 1.87
C LYS A 49 -1.94 -7.21 2.29
N PHE A 50 -2.99 -7.22 1.48
CA PHE A 50 -4.17 -6.39 1.73
C PHE A 50 -5.43 -6.98 1.05
N ASP A 51 -6.59 -6.54 1.50
CA ASP A 51 -7.87 -6.83 0.84
C ASP A 51 -8.37 -5.60 0.08
N ILE A 52 -9.12 -5.82 -1.00
CA ILE A 52 -9.59 -4.74 -1.88
C ILE A 52 -11.06 -4.47 -1.59
N ASN A 53 -11.40 -3.20 -1.35
CA ASN A 53 -12.77 -2.73 -1.33
C ASN A 53 -13.15 -2.20 -2.72
N TYR A 54 -13.88 -3.01 -3.50
CA TYR A 54 -14.34 -2.61 -4.83
C TYR A 54 -15.51 -1.62 -4.83
N LYS A 55 -16.10 -1.33 -3.65
CA LYS A 55 -17.19 -0.35 -3.52
C LYS A 55 -16.68 1.09 -3.42
N GLU A 56 -15.45 1.27 -2.97
CA GLU A 56 -14.84 2.59 -2.73
C GLU A 56 -13.54 2.77 -3.52
N TRP A 57 -13.37 3.95 -4.13
CA TRP A 57 -12.16 4.28 -4.87
C TRP A 57 -11.75 5.74 -4.67
N SER A 58 -10.45 5.99 -4.66
CA SER A 58 -9.86 7.33 -4.57
C SER A 58 -9.32 7.71 -5.95
N GLY A 59 -10.18 8.24 -6.82
CA GLY A 59 -9.81 8.66 -8.16
C GLY A 59 -9.35 7.52 -9.08
N SER A 60 -8.52 7.85 -10.06
CA SER A 60 -7.99 6.92 -11.05
C SER A 60 -6.48 7.07 -11.24
N ALA A 61 -5.83 5.97 -11.59
CA ALA A 61 -4.42 5.93 -11.95
C ALA A 61 -4.27 5.06 -13.21
N ASN A 62 -3.55 5.56 -14.22
CA ASN A 62 -3.35 4.86 -15.49
C ASN A 62 -4.67 4.38 -16.15
N GLY A 63 -5.71 5.21 -16.11
CA GLY A 63 -7.03 4.89 -16.68
C GLY A 63 -7.83 3.84 -15.90
N ARG A 64 -7.37 3.42 -14.71
CA ARG A 64 -8.07 2.45 -13.85
C ARG A 64 -8.46 3.08 -12.52
N LYS A 65 -9.59 2.67 -11.94
CA LYS A 65 -9.99 3.10 -10.60
C LYS A 65 -8.95 2.65 -9.56
N ARG A 66 -8.57 3.56 -8.67
CA ARG A 66 -7.70 3.25 -7.53
C ARG A 66 -8.57 2.90 -6.34
N TYR A 67 -8.90 1.62 -6.23
CA TYR A 67 -9.76 1.12 -5.16
C TYR A 67 -9.10 1.23 -3.80
N PHE A 68 -9.93 1.28 -2.76
CA PHE A 68 -9.46 1.25 -1.38
C PHE A 68 -8.91 -0.14 -1.04
N ALA A 69 -7.83 -0.16 -0.27
CA ALA A 69 -7.23 -1.32 0.34
C ALA A 69 -7.43 -1.23 1.85
N TYR A 70 -7.80 -2.35 2.47
CA TYR A 70 -8.00 -2.48 3.91
C TYR A 70 -7.30 -3.73 4.42
N ASN A 71 -7.22 -3.89 5.75
CA ASN A 71 -6.47 -4.97 6.40
C ASN A 71 -5.03 -5.07 5.88
N VAL A 72 -4.38 -3.92 5.66
CA VAL A 72 -3.04 -3.89 5.09
C VAL A 72 -2.05 -4.37 6.16
N LYS A 73 -1.26 -5.38 5.82
CA LYS A 73 -0.25 -6.00 6.69
C LYS A 73 1.08 -6.07 5.98
N ILE A 74 2.18 -5.88 6.70
CA ILE A 74 3.51 -6.16 6.15
C ILE A 74 3.63 -7.65 5.85
N SER A 75 4.24 -7.97 4.71
CA SER A 75 4.56 -9.34 4.35
C SER A 75 5.94 -9.69 4.88
N ASP A 76 6.09 -10.85 5.53
CA ASP A 76 7.38 -11.36 6.03
C ASP A 76 8.41 -11.65 4.92
N GLU A 77 8.00 -11.51 3.66
CA GLU A 77 8.88 -11.53 2.49
C GLU A 77 9.74 -10.25 2.49
N ILE A 78 10.73 -10.15 3.36
CA ILE A 78 11.77 -9.10 3.27
C ILE A 78 12.54 -9.36 1.98
N VAL A 79 12.22 -8.60 0.93
CA VAL A 79 13.03 -8.59 -0.29
C VAL A 79 14.26 -7.74 0.02
N ILE A 80 15.36 -8.41 0.38
CA ILE A 80 16.71 -7.84 0.58
C ILE A 80 17.28 -7.44 -0.78
#